data_AF-A0AAE2BZZ2-F1
#
_entry.id   AF-A0AAE2BZZ2-F1
#
_cell.length_a   1.000
_cell.length_b   1.000
_cell.length_c   1.000
_cell.angle_alpha   90.00
_cell.angle_beta   90.00
_cell.angle_gamma   90.00
#
_symmetry.space_group_name_H-M   'P 1'
#
loop_
_entity.id
_entity.type
_entity.pdbx_description
1 polymer ?
#
loop_
_entity_poly.entity_id
_entity_poly.type
_entity_poly.pdbx_seq_one_letter_code
_entity_poly.pdbx_strand_id
1 'polypeptide(L)'
;MATAIPLRACTSLSTEILACQSLGIKVQLSLGGPLGNYGLCSADDALELTFYLLRTYLAPNSTGPLGAPLDGIDLAIENTNSALYWDDLVRDLATIVGFPKKVYLSAAPSCLYPDPILGKAIDTGHVDNVWVKFYDNPQCDCDGGISCVLASWFKWSCSLPKRSQLFFGLAPHSQCPLDQILPVIRLSPNYGGIMLSGGINDYSDIPRIHTAACGYQTLRREGSLMSMVD
;
A
#
# COMPACT_ATOMS: atom_id res chain seq x y z
N MET A 1 17.85 -20.89 -16.25
CA MET A 1 17.86 -19.55 -16.85
C MET A 1 16.43 -19.12 -17.04
N ALA A 2 15.90 -18.27 -16.15
CA ALA A 2 14.58 -17.69 -16.34
C ALA A 2 14.65 -16.71 -17.52
N THR A 3 13.93 -17.01 -18.59
CA THR A 3 13.76 -16.07 -19.70
C THR A 3 12.86 -14.95 -19.21
N ALA A 4 13.44 -13.76 -19.03
CA ALA A 4 12.69 -12.54 -18.77
C ALA A 4 11.69 -12.34 -19.91
N ILE A 5 10.40 -12.55 -19.62
CA ILE A 5 9.32 -12.13 -20.50
C ILE A 5 9.53 -10.62 -20.69
N PRO A 6 9.62 -10.10 -21.93
CA PRO A 6 9.70 -8.68 -22.13
C PRO A 6 8.39 -8.09 -21.61
N LEU A 7 8.44 -7.44 -20.45
CA LEU A 7 7.34 -6.65 -19.94
C LEU A 7 6.97 -5.67 -21.05
N ARG A 8 5.73 -5.71 -21.52
CA ARG A 8 5.21 -4.67 -22.41
C ARG A 8 5.48 -3.35 -21.71
N ALA A 9 6.32 -2.52 -22.31
CA ALA A 9 6.73 -1.26 -21.71
C ALA A 9 5.49 -0.35 -21.62
N CYS A 10 5.01 -0.11 -20.40
CA CYS A 10 3.94 0.83 -20.07
C CYS A 10 4.51 2.24 -19.87
N THR A 11 5.50 2.61 -20.68
CA THR A 11 6.26 3.86 -20.53
C THR A 11 5.41 5.10 -20.78
N SER A 12 4.22 4.96 -21.37
CA SER A 12 3.23 6.03 -21.48
C SER A 12 2.84 6.61 -20.11
N LEU A 13 2.90 5.80 -19.04
CA LEU A 13 2.59 6.24 -17.68
C LEU A 13 3.62 7.21 -17.08
N SER A 14 4.84 7.27 -17.65
CA SER A 14 5.94 8.11 -17.15
C SER A 14 5.52 9.57 -16.94
N THR A 15 4.79 10.14 -17.90
CA THR A 15 4.36 11.55 -17.84
C THR A 15 3.40 11.80 -16.67
N GLU A 16 2.47 10.86 -16.44
CA GLU A 16 1.47 10.96 -15.37
C GLU A 16 2.11 10.77 -13.99
N ILE A 17 3.02 9.79 -13.87
CA ILE A 17 3.79 9.54 -12.65
C ILE A 17 4.55 10.81 -12.24
N LEU A 18 5.32 11.40 -13.17
CA LEU A 18 6.11 12.60 -12.91
C LEU A 18 5.21 13.81 -12.60
N ALA A 19 4.06 13.95 -13.27
CA ALA A 19 3.10 15.00 -12.97
C ALA A 19 2.57 14.87 -11.52
N CYS A 20 2.19 13.68 -11.08
CA CYS A 20 1.73 13.47 -9.71
C CYS A 20 2.82 13.70 -8.67
N GLN A 21 4.05 13.26 -8.94
CA GLN A 21 5.20 13.56 -8.08
C GLN A 21 5.49 15.05 -7.97
N SER A 22 5.32 15.82 -9.07
CA SER A 22 5.48 17.28 -9.06
C SER A 22 4.46 18.00 -8.16
N LEU A 23 3.32 17.36 -7.93
CA LEU A 23 2.26 17.83 -7.04
C LEU A 23 2.46 17.37 -5.58
N GLY A 24 3.56 16.66 -5.30
CA GLY A 24 3.88 16.12 -3.99
C GLY A 24 3.20 14.79 -3.65
N ILE A 25 2.44 14.22 -4.58
CA ILE A 25 1.81 12.91 -4.43
C ILE A 25 2.88 11.83 -4.59
N LYS A 26 2.89 10.84 -3.69
CA LYS A 26 3.80 9.70 -3.77
C LYS A 26 3.19 8.62 -4.66
N VAL A 27 4.00 8.08 -5.56
CA VAL A 27 3.59 6.97 -6.45
C VAL A 27 4.43 5.76 -6.10
N GLN A 28 3.77 4.64 -5.75
CA GLN A 28 4.45 3.40 -5.34
C GLN A 28 4.06 2.25 -6.27
N LEU A 29 4.93 1.25 -6.38
CA LEU A 29 4.59 -0.01 -7.04
C LEU A 29 3.97 -0.95 -6.01
N SER A 30 2.73 -1.39 -6.25
CA SER A 30 2.11 -2.46 -5.46
C SER A 30 2.60 -3.82 -5.93
N LEU A 31 3.08 -4.63 -4.98
CA LEU A 31 3.46 -6.02 -5.20
C LEU A 31 2.33 -6.92 -4.72
N GLY A 32 1.97 -7.91 -5.54
CA GLY A 32 0.99 -8.92 -5.20
C GLY A 32 -0.33 -8.70 -5.92
N GLY A 33 -1.39 -8.46 -5.16
CA GLY A 33 -2.78 -8.39 -5.63
C GLY A 33 -3.49 -9.75 -5.62
N PRO A 34 -4.79 -9.79 -5.95
CA PRO A 34 -5.60 -11.01 -5.84
C PRO A 34 -5.24 -12.09 -6.86
N LEU A 35 -4.56 -11.71 -7.95
CA LEU A 35 -4.25 -12.58 -9.08
C LEU A 35 -2.74 -12.86 -9.18
N GLY A 36 -2.42 -14.01 -9.77
CA GLY A 36 -1.04 -14.42 -10.05
C GLY A 36 -0.54 -15.51 -9.11
N ASN A 37 0.71 -15.89 -9.33
CA ASN A 37 1.44 -16.82 -8.47
C ASN A 37 2.78 -16.15 -8.13
N TYR A 38 2.87 -15.65 -6.92
CA TYR A 38 4.03 -14.96 -6.40
C TYR A 38 4.32 -15.44 -4.98
N GLY A 39 5.55 -15.21 -4.54
CA GLY A 39 6.02 -15.55 -3.22
C GLY A 39 7.54 -15.58 -3.21
N LEU A 40 8.09 -15.56 -2.01
CA LEU A 40 9.53 -15.62 -1.76
C LEU A 40 9.88 -16.98 -1.15
N CYS A 41 11.00 -17.53 -1.58
CA CYS A 41 11.43 -18.87 -1.16
C CYS A 41 12.63 -18.87 -0.20
N SER A 42 13.35 -17.75 -0.09
CA SER A 42 14.47 -17.56 0.84
C SER A 42 14.75 -16.07 1.09
N ALA A 43 15.60 -15.76 2.08
CA ALA A 43 16.11 -14.41 2.29
C ALA A 43 16.97 -13.92 1.10
N ASP A 44 17.74 -14.83 0.46
CA ASP A 44 18.54 -14.48 -0.73
C ASP A 44 17.64 -14.08 -1.93
N ASP A 45 16.50 -14.76 -2.07
CA ASP A 45 15.46 -14.44 -3.07
C ASP A 45 14.82 -13.06 -2.79
N ALA A 46 14.56 -12.74 -1.52
CA ALA A 46 14.10 -11.42 -1.10
C ALA A 46 15.14 -10.32 -1.41
N LEU A 47 16.43 -10.60 -1.20
CA LEU A 47 17.52 -9.69 -1.52
C LEU A 47 17.67 -9.49 -3.04
N GLU A 48 17.56 -10.56 -3.84
CA GLU A 48 17.57 -10.46 -5.30
C GLU A 48 16.41 -9.60 -5.82
N LEU A 49 15.20 -9.81 -5.27
CA LEU A 49 14.04 -8.98 -5.56
C LEU A 49 14.29 -7.51 -5.16
N THR A 50 14.90 -7.27 -4.00
CA THR A 50 15.27 -5.91 -3.56
C THR A 50 16.13 -5.20 -4.60
N PHE A 51 17.21 -5.84 -5.07
CA PHE A 51 18.06 -5.25 -6.09
C PHE A 51 17.33 -5.03 -7.42
N TYR A 52 16.45 -5.96 -7.80
CA TYR A 52 15.62 -5.80 -8.98
C TYR A 52 14.69 -4.58 -8.88
N LEU A 53 13.98 -4.42 -7.77
CA LEU A 53 13.06 -3.29 -7.53
C LEU A 53 13.81 -1.96 -7.52
N LEU A 54 14.95 -1.90 -6.83
CA LEU A 54 15.80 -0.71 -6.77
C LEU A 54 16.26 -0.28 -8.15
N ARG A 55 16.82 -1.21 -8.94
CA ARG A 55 17.34 -0.92 -10.28
C ARG A 55 16.24 -0.58 -11.28
N THR A 56 15.09 -1.25 -11.19
CA THR A 56 14.05 -1.24 -12.24
C THR A 56 12.97 -0.19 -11.99
N TYR A 57 12.64 0.12 -10.74
CA TYR A 57 11.51 1.00 -10.43
C TYR A 57 11.89 2.22 -9.58
N LEU A 58 12.98 2.17 -8.81
CA LEU A 58 13.27 3.23 -7.83
C LEU A 58 14.46 4.11 -8.22
N ALA A 59 15.43 3.59 -8.98
CA ALA A 59 16.65 4.31 -9.32
C ALA A 59 16.34 5.60 -10.10
N PRO A 60 16.98 6.75 -9.80
CA PRO A 60 16.63 8.05 -10.40
C PRO A 60 16.62 8.10 -11.93
N ASN A 61 17.47 7.30 -12.57
CA ASN A 61 17.57 7.21 -14.03
C ASN A 61 16.92 5.94 -14.59
N SER A 62 16.02 5.30 -13.83
CA SER A 62 15.37 4.08 -14.30
C SER A 62 14.49 4.36 -15.51
N THR A 63 14.75 3.63 -16.60
CA THR A 63 13.89 3.53 -17.78
C THR A 63 13.15 2.19 -17.79
N GLY A 64 12.81 1.67 -16.60
CA GLY A 64 12.09 0.42 -16.43
C GLY A 64 10.69 0.42 -17.06
N PRO A 65 9.86 -0.60 -16.79
CA PRO A 65 8.57 -0.80 -17.47
C PRO A 65 7.63 0.41 -17.45
N LEU A 66 7.70 1.27 -16.44
CA LEU A 66 6.85 2.45 -16.29
C LEU A 66 7.49 3.74 -16.84
N GLY A 67 8.77 3.70 -17.25
CA GLY A 67 9.48 4.84 -17.82
C GLY A 67 9.74 6.01 -16.86
N ALA A 68 9.47 5.85 -15.57
CA ALA A 68 9.76 6.84 -14.53
C ALA A 68 10.12 6.14 -13.21
N PRO A 69 10.98 6.76 -12.37
CA PRO A 69 11.25 6.28 -11.02
C PRO A 69 10.07 6.54 -10.09
N LEU A 70 9.75 5.56 -9.26
CA LEU A 70 8.71 5.61 -8.24
C LEU A 70 9.28 6.12 -6.90
N ASP A 71 8.38 6.37 -5.95
CA ASP A 71 8.72 6.80 -4.60
C ASP A 71 8.90 5.64 -3.62
N GLY A 72 8.31 4.48 -3.90
CA GLY A 72 8.25 3.40 -2.93
C GLY A 72 7.65 2.10 -3.44
N ILE A 73 7.52 1.16 -2.52
CA ILE A 73 6.99 -0.19 -2.74
C ILE A 73 5.86 -0.43 -1.74
N ASP A 74 4.72 -0.89 -2.25
CA ASP A 74 3.63 -1.41 -1.45
C ASP A 74 3.60 -2.94 -1.46
N LEU A 75 3.29 -3.52 -0.30
CA LEU A 75 3.08 -4.95 -0.13
C LEU A 75 1.57 -5.24 -0.02
N ALA A 76 0.92 -5.55 -1.15
CA ALA A 76 -0.45 -6.03 -1.24
C ALA A 76 -0.48 -7.56 -1.42
N ILE A 77 0.11 -8.28 -0.46
CA ILE A 77 0.33 -9.73 -0.56
C ILE A 77 -0.92 -10.48 -0.07
N GLU A 78 -1.70 -11.03 -1.01
CA GLU A 78 -2.99 -11.66 -0.70
C GLU A 78 -3.02 -13.15 -1.04
N ASN A 79 -2.51 -13.51 -2.21
CA ASN A 79 -2.56 -14.85 -2.77
C ASN A 79 -1.15 -15.39 -3.02
N THR A 80 -0.29 -15.27 -2.00
CA THR A 80 1.08 -15.75 -2.04
C THR A 80 1.17 -17.25 -1.81
N ASN A 81 2.11 -17.91 -2.46
CA ASN A 81 2.45 -19.31 -2.18
C ASN A 81 3.22 -19.48 -0.84
N SER A 82 3.67 -18.38 -0.23
CA SER A 82 4.44 -18.37 1.01
C SER A 82 4.25 -17.05 1.77
N ALA A 83 3.98 -17.15 3.07
CA ALA A 83 3.96 -16.00 3.99
C ALA A 83 5.37 -15.64 4.54
N LEU A 84 6.43 -16.32 4.07
CA LEU A 84 7.79 -16.13 4.56
C LEU A 84 8.54 -15.06 3.76
N TYR A 85 9.57 -14.49 4.39
CA TYR A 85 10.60 -13.61 3.80
C TYR A 85 10.14 -12.23 3.31
N TRP A 86 8.86 -11.88 3.45
CA TRP A 86 8.39 -10.50 3.23
C TRP A 86 9.03 -9.53 4.24
N ASP A 87 9.36 -9.99 5.45
CA ASP A 87 10.12 -9.22 6.43
C ASP A 87 11.59 -9.01 6.03
N ASP A 88 12.20 -9.98 5.35
CA ASP A 88 13.53 -9.79 4.76
C ASP A 88 13.50 -8.72 3.65
N LEU A 89 12.54 -8.80 2.72
CA LEU A 89 12.35 -7.79 1.67
C LEU A 89 12.20 -6.37 2.24
N VAL A 90 11.37 -6.22 3.29
CA VAL A 90 11.17 -4.93 3.95
C VAL A 90 12.45 -4.43 4.63
N ARG A 91 13.18 -5.31 5.33
CA ARG A 91 14.48 -4.94 5.93
C ARG A 91 15.48 -4.50 4.87
N ASP A 92 15.61 -5.25 3.78
CA ASP A 92 16.59 -4.98 2.74
C ASP A 92 16.30 -3.66 2.02
N LEU A 93 15.03 -3.39 1.66
CA LEU A 93 14.62 -2.13 1.07
C LEU A 93 14.84 -0.93 2.01
N ALA A 94 14.63 -1.12 3.32
CA ALA A 94 14.75 -0.05 4.31
C ALA A 94 16.21 0.26 4.72
N THR A 95 17.10 -0.73 4.61
CA THR A 95 18.48 -0.64 5.12
C THR A 95 19.54 -0.55 4.02
N ILE A 96 19.14 -0.52 2.76
CA ILE A 96 20.06 -0.40 1.63
C ILE A 96 20.99 0.83 1.75
N VAL A 97 22.29 0.57 1.76
CA VAL A 97 23.31 1.61 1.87
C VAL A 97 23.62 2.21 0.49
N GLY A 98 23.76 3.53 0.42
CA GLY A 98 24.19 4.23 -0.79
C GLY A 98 23.08 4.52 -1.80
N PHE A 99 21.82 4.19 -1.50
CA PHE A 99 20.69 4.60 -2.32
C PHE A 99 20.37 6.09 -2.07
N PRO A 100 20.26 6.93 -3.12
CA PRO A 100 20.30 8.38 -2.97
C PRO A 100 18.98 9.02 -2.47
N LYS A 101 17.91 8.24 -2.32
CA LYS A 101 16.56 8.71 -1.98
C LYS A 101 15.94 7.80 -0.94
N LYS A 102 15.07 8.35 -0.07
CA LYS A 102 14.21 7.53 0.79
C LYS A 102 13.28 6.66 -0.09
N VAL A 103 13.22 5.36 0.19
CA VAL A 103 12.20 4.44 -0.33
C VAL A 103 11.04 4.43 0.66
N TYR A 104 9.86 4.82 0.22
CA TYR A 104 8.65 4.68 1.04
C TYR A 104 8.19 3.21 1.01
N LEU A 105 7.79 2.70 2.15
CA LEU A 105 7.30 1.32 2.27
C LEU A 105 5.90 1.32 2.85
N SER A 106 5.01 0.56 2.22
CA SER A 106 3.64 0.39 2.70
C SER A 106 3.20 -1.07 2.66
N ALA A 107 2.12 -1.39 3.37
CA ALA A 107 1.55 -2.71 3.41
C ALA A 107 0.01 -2.67 3.46
N ALA A 108 -0.63 -3.61 2.76
CA ALA A 108 -2.07 -3.81 2.69
C ALA A 108 -2.54 -5.11 3.38
N PRO A 109 -2.43 -5.21 4.72
CA PRO A 109 -2.92 -6.39 5.43
C PRO A 109 -4.45 -6.49 5.40
N SER A 110 -4.96 -7.68 5.65
CA SER A 110 -6.37 -7.89 6.00
C SER A 110 -6.73 -7.18 7.30
N CYS A 111 -8.04 -7.00 7.57
CA CYS A 111 -8.48 -6.44 8.85
C CYS A 111 -8.21 -7.31 10.09
N LEU A 112 -7.76 -8.56 9.93
CA LEU A 112 -7.40 -9.39 11.07
C LEU A 112 -6.05 -8.96 11.65
N TYR A 113 -5.98 -8.88 12.97
CA TYR A 113 -4.73 -8.63 13.68
C TYR A 113 -4.34 -9.82 14.59
N PRO A 114 -3.09 -10.30 14.52
CA PRO A 114 -2.08 -9.95 13.51
C PRO A 114 -2.46 -10.48 12.12
N ASP A 115 -2.00 -9.81 11.07
CA ASP A 115 -2.17 -10.31 9.72
C ASP A 115 -1.26 -11.55 9.50
N PRO A 116 -1.80 -12.68 9.01
CA PRO A 116 -1.05 -13.93 8.91
C PRO A 116 0.08 -13.89 7.86
N ILE A 117 0.06 -12.96 6.91
CA ILE A 117 1.03 -12.86 5.83
C ILE A 117 2.01 -11.71 6.09
N LEU A 118 1.48 -10.51 6.33
CA LEU A 118 2.25 -9.27 6.42
C LEU A 118 2.59 -8.87 7.86
N GLY A 119 2.06 -9.55 8.87
CA GLY A 119 2.32 -9.21 10.29
C GLY A 119 3.81 -9.12 10.61
N LYS A 120 4.61 -10.12 10.20
CA LYS A 120 6.07 -10.11 10.41
C LYS A 120 6.77 -8.96 9.68
N ALA A 121 6.33 -8.65 8.46
CA ALA A 121 6.91 -7.57 7.66
C ALA A 121 6.63 -6.20 8.29
N ILE A 122 5.41 -6.00 8.80
CA ILE A 122 5.00 -4.79 9.52
C ILE A 122 5.79 -4.67 10.84
N ASP A 123 5.93 -5.77 11.59
CA ASP A 123 6.62 -5.81 12.88
C ASP A 123 8.12 -5.44 12.81
N THR A 124 8.71 -5.42 11.61
CA THR A 124 10.08 -4.90 11.40
C THR A 124 10.22 -3.42 11.79
N GLY A 125 9.12 -2.65 11.81
CA GLY A 125 9.13 -1.22 12.11
C GLY A 125 9.62 -0.31 10.98
N HIS A 126 9.77 -0.87 9.76
CA HIS A 126 10.23 -0.13 8.58
C HIS A 126 9.10 0.25 7.61
N VAL A 127 7.89 -0.27 7.80
CA VAL A 127 6.72 0.09 7.00
C VAL A 127 6.20 1.48 7.43
N ASP A 128 6.19 2.45 6.52
CA ASP A 128 5.73 3.81 6.77
C ASP A 128 4.20 3.88 6.89
N ASN A 129 3.48 3.24 5.96
CA ASN A 129 2.01 3.29 5.89
C ASN A 129 1.41 1.89 5.90
N VAL A 130 0.43 1.65 6.77
CA VAL A 130 -0.32 0.39 6.83
C VAL A 130 -1.78 0.68 6.52
N TRP A 131 -2.26 0.25 5.35
CA TRP A 131 -3.66 0.40 4.95
C TRP A 131 -4.41 -0.90 5.13
N VAL A 132 -5.02 -1.03 6.31
CA VAL A 132 -5.77 -2.22 6.70
C VAL A 132 -7.05 -2.32 5.88
N LYS A 133 -7.24 -3.45 5.19
CA LYS A 133 -8.41 -3.71 4.34
C LYS A 133 -9.63 -4.08 5.19
N PHE A 134 -10.51 -3.11 5.45
CA PHE A 134 -11.78 -3.30 6.17
C PHE A 134 -12.90 -3.73 5.21
N TYR A 135 -12.63 -4.79 4.45
CA TYR A 135 -13.55 -5.41 3.50
C TYR A 135 -13.16 -6.88 3.26
N ASP A 136 -14.08 -7.67 2.69
CA ASP A 136 -13.93 -9.09 2.35
C ASP A 136 -13.60 -10.01 3.55
N ASN A 137 -13.90 -9.58 4.78
CA ASN A 137 -13.75 -10.37 6.00
C ASN A 137 -14.71 -9.93 7.14
N PRO A 138 -15.91 -10.55 7.24
CA PRO A 138 -16.95 -10.22 8.23
C PRO A 138 -16.54 -10.30 9.70
N GLN A 139 -15.39 -10.89 10.03
CA GLN A 139 -14.90 -10.94 11.41
C GLN A 139 -14.39 -9.59 11.90
N CYS A 140 -14.02 -8.68 10.99
CA CYS A 140 -13.35 -7.43 11.33
C CYS A 140 -13.68 -6.26 10.40
N ASP A 141 -14.49 -6.48 9.36
CA ASP A 141 -14.87 -5.44 8.40
C ASP A 141 -16.27 -4.85 8.68
N CYS A 142 -16.74 -4.06 7.71
CA CYS A 142 -18.01 -3.36 7.78
C CYS A 142 -19.24 -4.27 7.70
N ASP A 143 -19.15 -5.45 7.08
CA ASP A 143 -20.24 -6.43 7.04
C ASP A 143 -20.45 -7.06 8.42
N GLY A 144 -19.38 -7.16 9.21
CA GLY A 144 -19.44 -7.51 10.64
C GLY A 144 -20.04 -6.42 11.55
N GLY A 145 -20.24 -5.21 11.02
CA GLY A 145 -20.78 -4.06 11.75
C GLY A 145 -19.73 -3.22 12.48
N ILE A 146 -20.15 -2.03 12.95
CA ILE A 146 -19.27 -0.99 13.52
C ILE A 146 -18.40 -1.51 14.67
N SER A 147 -18.95 -2.36 15.54
CA SER A 147 -18.21 -2.91 16.68
C SER A 147 -17.02 -3.78 16.24
N CYS A 148 -17.17 -4.56 15.17
CA CYS A 148 -16.11 -5.41 14.63
C CYS A 148 -14.98 -4.56 14.04
N VAL A 149 -15.35 -3.54 13.25
CA VAL A 149 -14.42 -2.55 12.68
C VAL A 149 -13.62 -1.85 13.78
N LEU A 150 -14.30 -1.28 14.79
CA LEU A 150 -13.63 -0.53 15.84
C LEU A 150 -12.74 -1.44 16.71
N ALA A 151 -13.18 -2.66 17.01
CA ALA A 151 -12.38 -3.62 17.75
C ALA A 151 -11.09 -4.00 17.01
N SER A 152 -11.16 -4.21 15.69
CA SER A 152 -9.97 -4.44 14.86
C SER A 152 -9.09 -3.19 14.77
N TRP A 153 -9.68 -2.03 14.47
CA TRP A 153 -8.96 -0.75 14.38
C TRP A 153 -8.14 -0.48 15.64
N PHE A 154 -8.72 -0.67 16.83
CA PHE A 154 -7.99 -0.44 18.07
C PHE A 154 -6.81 -1.39 18.26
N LYS A 155 -6.95 -2.69 17.90
CA LYS A 155 -5.84 -3.64 17.93
C LYS A 155 -4.70 -3.19 17.03
N TRP A 156 -5.00 -2.82 15.79
CA TRP A 156 -4.02 -2.28 14.86
C TRP A 156 -3.37 -1.00 15.40
N SER A 157 -4.18 -0.02 15.80
CA SER A 157 -3.67 1.30 16.24
C SER A 157 -2.73 1.21 17.45
N CYS A 158 -2.99 0.29 18.38
CA CYS A 158 -2.18 0.09 19.57
C CYS A 158 -0.90 -0.72 19.34
N SER A 159 -0.90 -1.58 18.31
CA SER A 159 0.16 -2.59 18.14
C SER A 159 1.15 -2.25 17.03
N LEU A 160 0.81 -1.27 16.16
CA LEU A 160 1.73 -0.85 15.10
C LEU A 160 3.01 -0.23 15.66
N PRO A 161 4.15 -0.41 14.96
CA PRO A 161 5.38 0.30 15.27
C PRO A 161 5.16 1.82 15.28
N LYS A 162 5.83 2.53 16.20
CA LYS A 162 5.61 3.98 16.45
C LYS A 162 5.75 4.89 15.22
N ARG A 163 6.50 4.46 14.21
CA ARG A 163 6.74 5.24 12.99
C ARG A 163 5.67 5.03 11.92
N SER A 164 4.88 3.98 12.03
CA SER A 164 3.89 3.60 11.03
C SER A 164 2.59 4.38 11.21
N GLN A 165 2.04 4.88 10.10
CA GLN A 165 0.71 5.47 10.05
C GLN A 165 -0.32 4.41 9.66
N LEU A 166 -1.48 4.44 10.31
CA LEU A 166 -2.60 3.52 10.10
C LEU A 166 -3.66 4.17 9.21
N PHE A 167 -3.98 3.53 8.10
CA PHE A 167 -4.99 3.95 7.15
C PHE A 167 -6.17 2.98 7.15
N PHE A 168 -7.37 3.54 7.00
CA PHE A 168 -8.59 2.77 6.84
C PHE A 168 -8.79 2.40 5.37
N GLY A 169 -8.61 1.14 5.00
CA GLY A 169 -8.80 0.65 3.63
C GLY A 169 -10.27 0.38 3.32
N LEU A 170 -10.76 1.00 2.25
CA LEU A 170 -12.10 0.79 1.69
C LEU A 170 -11.99 0.18 0.30
N ALA A 171 -12.97 -0.66 -0.03
CA ALA A 171 -13.23 -1.08 -1.40
C ALA A 171 -14.54 -0.43 -1.90
N PRO A 172 -14.77 -0.33 -3.22
CA PRO A 172 -15.98 0.30 -3.77
C PRO A 172 -17.27 -0.37 -3.30
N HIS A 173 -17.23 -1.69 -3.10
CA HIS A 173 -18.38 -2.49 -2.66
C HIS A 173 -18.59 -2.49 -1.14
N SER A 174 -17.69 -1.88 -0.36
CA SER A 174 -17.78 -1.89 1.10
C SER A 174 -18.92 -1.00 1.61
N GLN A 175 -19.90 -1.58 2.31
CA GLN A 175 -21.01 -0.85 2.91
C GLN A 175 -20.68 -0.34 4.32
N CYS A 176 -19.72 0.59 4.41
CA CYS A 176 -19.26 1.10 5.70
C CYS A 176 -20.05 2.34 6.17
N PRO A 177 -20.58 2.37 7.41
CA PRO A 177 -21.16 3.58 8.02
C PRO A 177 -20.05 4.56 8.46
N LEU A 178 -19.41 5.21 7.49
CA LEU A 178 -18.24 6.08 7.69
C LEU A 178 -18.53 7.30 8.58
N ASP A 179 -19.75 7.80 8.58
CA ASP A 179 -20.20 8.90 9.43
C ASP A 179 -20.09 8.56 10.93
N GLN A 180 -20.22 7.27 11.28
CA GLN A 180 -20.10 6.77 12.65
C GLN A 180 -18.67 6.29 12.95
N ILE A 181 -17.97 5.71 11.97
CA ILE A 181 -16.61 5.16 12.15
C ILE A 181 -15.55 6.26 12.20
N LEU A 182 -15.56 7.18 11.23
CA LEU A 182 -14.49 8.18 11.05
C LEU A 182 -14.26 9.08 12.28
N PRO A 183 -15.30 9.58 12.98
CA PRO A 183 -15.09 10.40 14.18
C PRO A 183 -14.33 9.69 15.30
N VAL A 184 -14.44 8.36 15.38
CA VAL A 184 -13.79 7.55 16.43
C VAL A 184 -12.34 7.24 16.04
N ILE A 185 -12.12 6.72 14.82
CA ILE A 185 -10.79 6.25 14.41
C ILE A 185 -9.77 7.40 14.24
N ARG A 186 -10.25 8.62 13.95
CA ARG A 186 -9.42 9.83 13.85
C ARG A 186 -8.77 10.25 15.16
N LEU A 187 -9.24 9.71 16.29
CA LEU A 187 -8.66 9.95 17.61
C LEU A 187 -7.37 9.14 17.84
N SER A 188 -7.11 8.11 17.04
CA SER A 188 -5.86 7.34 17.13
C SER A 188 -4.66 8.21 16.74
N PRO A 189 -3.58 8.22 17.55
CA PRO A 189 -2.43 9.12 17.32
C PRO A 189 -1.67 8.83 16.03
N ASN A 190 -1.81 7.62 15.50
CA ASN A 190 -1.22 7.17 14.24
C ASN A 190 -2.22 7.15 13.09
N TYR A 191 -3.40 7.77 13.19
CA TYR A 191 -4.34 7.88 12.08
C TYR A 191 -3.69 8.61 10.89
N GLY A 192 -3.52 7.89 9.79
CA GLY A 192 -2.89 8.37 8.55
C GLY A 192 -3.88 8.86 7.50
N GLY A 193 -5.10 8.30 7.48
CA GLY A 193 -6.12 8.65 6.50
C GLY A 193 -6.97 7.46 6.07
N ILE A 194 -7.45 7.52 4.83
CA ILE A 194 -8.24 6.49 4.16
C ILE A 194 -7.48 6.04 2.92
N MET A 195 -7.42 4.73 2.69
CA MET A 195 -6.94 4.13 1.44
C MET A 195 -8.16 3.63 0.66
N LEU A 196 -8.13 3.84 -0.65
CA LEU A 196 -9.15 3.33 -1.57
C LEU A 196 -8.52 2.27 -2.46
N SER A 197 -9.08 1.07 -2.44
CA SER A 197 -8.72 0.00 -3.37
C SER A 197 -9.37 0.26 -4.73
N GLY A 198 -8.57 0.27 -5.78
CA GLY A 198 -9.05 0.57 -7.13
C GLY A 198 -9.09 2.07 -7.46
N GLY A 199 -9.74 2.40 -8.58
CA GLY A 199 -9.76 3.74 -9.11
C GLY A 199 -10.72 4.63 -8.33
N ILE A 200 -10.36 5.90 -8.12
CA ILE A 200 -11.24 6.84 -7.40
C ILE A 200 -12.64 7.00 -8.03
N ASN A 201 -12.75 6.76 -9.34
CA ASN A 201 -14.03 6.82 -10.07
C ASN A 201 -15.02 5.74 -9.61
N ASP A 202 -14.51 4.64 -9.06
CA ASP A 202 -15.31 3.54 -8.52
C ASP A 202 -16.03 3.95 -7.21
N TYR A 203 -15.64 5.09 -6.62
CA TYR A 203 -16.20 5.65 -5.38
C TYR A 203 -17.08 6.88 -5.61
N SER A 204 -17.55 7.10 -6.84
CA SER A 204 -18.39 8.26 -7.20
C SER A 204 -19.68 8.37 -6.39
N ASP A 205 -20.15 7.25 -5.83
CA ASP A 205 -21.32 7.21 -4.93
C ASP A 205 -21.00 7.58 -3.47
N ILE A 206 -19.73 7.85 -3.12
CA ILE A 206 -19.31 8.26 -1.77
C ILE A 206 -18.96 9.77 -1.76
N PRO A 207 -19.91 10.66 -1.39
CA PRO A 207 -19.79 12.11 -1.63
C PRO A 207 -18.64 12.81 -0.90
N ARG A 208 -18.00 12.15 0.07
CA ARG A 208 -17.01 12.75 0.98
C ARG A 208 -15.55 12.46 0.59
N ILE A 209 -15.30 11.71 -0.48
CA ILE A 209 -13.97 11.17 -0.81
C ILE A 209 -13.26 11.94 -1.95
N HIS A 210 -13.93 12.90 -2.58
CA HIS A 210 -13.54 13.45 -3.89
C HIS A 210 -12.31 14.38 -4.00
N THR A 211 -11.54 14.67 -2.94
CA THR A 211 -10.64 15.85 -2.96
C THR A 211 -9.13 15.62 -3.14
N ALA A 212 -8.62 14.39 -3.25
CA ALA A 212 -7.17 14.21 -3.46
C ALA A 212 -6.77 12.87 -4.09
N ALA A 213 -6.80 12.74 -5.42
CA ALA A 213 -6.19 11.59 -6.10
C ALA A 213 -5.44 12.00 -7.37
N CYS A 214 -4.35 11.30 -7.65
CA CYS A 214 -3.61 11.40 -8.90
C CYS A 214 -4.57 11.09 -10.07
N GLY A 215 -4.77 12.04 -10.99
CA GLY A 215 -5.70 11.91 -12.12
C GLY A 215 -6.87 12.91 -12.17
N TYR A 216 -7.07 13.75 -11.14
CA TYR A 216 -8.10 14.82 -11.18
C TYR A 216 -7.48 16.18 -11.54
N GLN A 217 -8.05 16.87 -12.54
CA GLN A 217 -7.54 18.15 -13.08
C GLN A 217 -7.60 19.35 -12.10
N THR A 218 -8.13 19.18 -10.90
CA THR A 218 -8.26 20.25 -9.90
C THR A 218 -7.88 19.73 -8.53
N LEU A 219 -6.58 19.80 -8.22
CA LEU A 219 -6.04 19.39 -6.92
C LEU A 219 -5.87 20.64 -6.04
N ARG A 220 -6.80 20.85 -5.10
CA ARG A 220 -6.56 21.73 -3.94
C ARG A 220 -6.24 20.87 -2.73
N ARG A 221 -5.18 21.27 -2.02
CA ARG A 221 -4.70 20.71 -0.76
C ARG A 221 -5.84 20.53 0.23
N GLU A 222 -6.16 19.28 0.58
CA GLU A 222 -6.56 18.84 1.93
C GLU A 222 -6.72 17.31 1.98
N GLY A 223 -5.96 16.66 2.88
CA GLY A 223 -6.26 15.32 3.41
C GLY A 223 -5.78 14.11 2.59
N SER A 224 -4.95 13.28 3.23
CA SER A 224 -4.31 12.03 2.79
C SER A 224 -5.25 10.95 2.24
N LEU A 225 -5.71 11.11 1.00
CA LEU A 225 -6.33 10.06 0.23
C LEU A 225 -5.29 9.52 -0.76
N MET A 226 -4.91 8.25 -0.62
CA MET A 226 -4.04 7.58 -1.58
C MET A 226 -4.84 6.45 -2.22
N SER A 227 -5.11 6.59 -3.52
CA SER A 227 -5.69 5.52 -4.32
C SER A 227 -4.56 4.59 -4.74
N MET A 228 -4.74 3.30 -4.47
CA MET A 228 -3.90 2.26 -5.05
C MET A 228 -4.67 1.59 -6.16
N VAL A 229 -4.03 1.49 -7.32
CA VAL A 229 -4.50 0.63 -8.39
C VAL A 229 -3.67 -0.64 -8.28
N ASP A 230 -4.29 -1.71 -7.80
CA ASP A 230 -3.73 -3.07 -7.83
C ASP A 230 -3.78 -3.64 -9.26
#